data_AF-A0A8H8DL50-F1
#
_entry.id   AF-A0A8H8DL50-F1
#
_cell.length_a   1.000
_cell.length_b   1.000
_cell.length_c   1.000
_cell.angle_alpha   90.00
_cell.angle_beta   90.00
_cell.angle_gamma   90.00
#
_symmetry.space_group_name_H-M   'P 1'
#
loop_
_entity.id
_entity.type
_entity.pdbx_description
1 polymer ?
#
loop_
_entity_poly.entity_id
_entity_poly.type
_entity_poly.pdbx_seq_one_letter_code
_entity_poly.pdbx_strand_id
1 'polypeptide(L)'
;MADLSVQPKGIETSVVTDFFDMMFTSLPHKILMPDKFDTAANELRRRFTVKSDKDYVFRPIYHKRIPADGFPHYAESIWAKIVSNKDLDLPTQQELLAQYRCDEIASVALGLFTDAVMPYRSPIEGGRIVDGLGPAIARARDELMATFDRDASRYHALVYKRKRAELMRAANTTLATFYLGQLKNLGKKALSDFSKDLNERLNDTIGSLGSLNGSFLEHVKCARELAGKYFILQAEAICLRDTEWSYAEQLSQLWEEIDEVATRRRGEEVSKMVASLERTFIRDISEPLSKHLNEPSSTMWARVIEDYKAAYDRAKEKLIRRAKSGWCFDVKTSVIRCRWSSCQLGPSDRKLAFSRFRCL
;
A
#
# COMPACT_ATOMS: atom_id res chain seq x y z
N MET A 1 14.02 -22.22 -40.81
CA MET A 1 15.31 -22.89 -40.55
C MET A 1 15.79 -22.37 -39.21
N ALA A 2 15.62 -23.14 -38.14
CA ALA A 2 16.04 -22.75 -36.80
C ALA A 2 17.54 -23.02 -36.66
N ASP A 3 18.29 -21.95 -36.41
CA ASP A 3 19.71 -21.98 -36.06
C ASP A 3 19.83 -22.62 -34.67
N LEU A 4 20.27 -23.88 -34.61
CA LEU A 4 20.09 -24.75 -33.45
C LEU A 4 21.32 -24.83 -32.52
N SER A 5 22.23 -23.86 -32.58
CA SER A 5 23.26 -23.74 -31.55
C SER A 5 23.69 -22.29 -31.37
N VAL A 6 23.29 -21.67 -30.26
CA VAL A 6 23.90 -20.43 -29.79
C VAL A 6 25.35 -20.76 -29.42
N GLN A 7 26.29 -20.45 -30.32
CA GLN A 7 27.71 -20.66 -30.06
C GLN A 7 28.22 -19.54 -29.12
N PRO A 8 28.96 -19.88 -28.05
CA PRO A 8 29.64 -18.89 -27.22
C PRO A 8 30.56 -17.97 -28.03
N LYS A 9 30.68 -16.71 -27.59
CA LYS A 9 31.57 -15.74 -28.23
C LYS A 9 33.02 -16.23 -28.25
N GLY A 10 33.69 -16.15 -29.39
CA GLY A 10 35.08 -16.54 -29.59
C GLY A 10 35.30 -17.94 -30.19
N ILE A 11 34.24 -18.70 -30.48
CA ILE A 11 34.32 -19.97 -31.23
C ILE A 11 33.37 -20.00 -32.44
N GLU A 12 32.97 -18.83 -32.94
CA GLU A 12 31.98 -18.71 -34.04
C GLU A 12 32.48 -19.29 -35.37
N THR A 13 33.79 -19.40 -35.54
CA THR A 13 34.43 -19.94 -36.75
C THR A 13 34.91 -21.38 -36.58
N SER A 14 34.72 -21.98 -35.41
CA SER A 14 35.19 -23.33 -35.14
C SER A 14 34.33 -24.38 -35.83
N VAL A 15 34.95 -25.43 -36.33
CA VAL A 15 34.28 -26.57 -36.96
C VAL A 15 34.30 -27.80 -36.05
N VAL A 16 33.42 -28.78 -36.30
CA VAL A 16 33.31 -30.00 -35.47
C VAL A 16 34.65 -30.74 -35.35
N THR A 17 35.45 -30.73 -36.42
CA THR A 17 36.79 -31.36 -36.45
C THR A 17 37.83 -30.66 -35.60
N ASP A 18 37.58 -29.44 -35.12
CA ASP A 18 38.47 -28.77 -34.15
C ASP A 18 38.36 -29.40 -32.75
N PHE A 19 37.23 -30.07 -32.47
CA PHE A 19 36.93 -30.66 -31.16
C PHE A 19 36.88 -32.20 -31.18
N PHE A 20 36.52 -32.80 -32.31
CA PHE A 20 36.25 -34.23 -32.43
C PHE A 20 36.99 -34.87 -33.60
N ASP A 21 37.70 -35.96 -33.32
CA ASP A 21 38.19 -36.91 -34.32
C ASP A 21 37.15 -38.03 -34.50
N MET A 22 36.74 -38.28 -35.75
CA MET A 22 35.68 -39.25 -36.07
C MET A 22 36.26 -40.45 -36.80
N MET A 23 35.90 -41.66 -36.35
CA MET A 23 36.29 -42.93 -36.97
C MET A 23 35.08 -43.85 -37.04
N PHE A 24 34.96 -44.59 -38.13
CA PHE A 24 33.83 -45.49 -38.37
C PHE A 24 34.30 -46.94 -38.47
N THR A 25 33.47 -47.85 -37.96
CA THR A 25 33.66 -49.30 -38.08
C THR A 25 32.28 -49.94 -38.20
N SER A 26 32.17 -50.94 -39.07
CA SER A 26 30.95 -51.72 -39.22
C SER A 26 31.16 -53.09 -38.60
N LEU A 27 30.16 -53.56 -37.85
CA LEU A 27 30.15 -54.90 -37.27
C LEU A 27 29.02 -55.71 -37.90
N PRO A 28 29.27 -56.98 -38.30
CA PRO A 28 28.22 -57.89 -38.76
C PRO A 28 27.10 -58.09 -37.73
N HIS A 29 25.94 -58.58 -38.14
CA HIS A 29 24.83 -58.78 -37.22
C HIS A 29 25.17 -59.86 -36.17
N LYS A 30 25.24 -59.47 -34.89
CA LYS A 30 25.69 -60.33 -33.77
C LYS A 30 24.97 -61.70 -33.68
N ILE A 31 23.65 -61.73 -33.85
CA ILE A 31 22.86 -62.98 -33.72
C ILE A 31 22.88 -63.83 -35.00
N LEU A 32 22.68 -63.21 -36.17
CA LEU A 32 22.56 -63.92 -37.44
C LEU A 32 23.92 -64.38 -38.02
N MET A 33 25.02 -63.71 -37.66
CA MET A 33 26.37 -64.02 -38.13
C MET A 33 27.40 -63.87 -36.99
N PRO A 34 27.31 -64.70 -35.94
CA PRO A 34 28.13 -64.56 -34.73
C PRO A 34 29.63 -64.67 -35.03
N ASP A 35 30.06 -65.66 -35.81
CA ASP A 35 31.49 -65.88 -36.11
C ASP A 35 32.11 -64.68 -36.85
N LYS A 36 31.36 -64.08 -37.78
CA LYS A 36 31.81 -62.89 -38.51
C LYS A 36 31.83 -61.66 -37.60
N PHE A 37 30.87 -61.55 -36.68
CA PHE A 37 30.86 -60.49 -35.67
C PHE A 37 32.08 -60.58 -34.76
N ASP A 38 32.39 -61.77 -34.22
CA ASP A 38 33.52 -61.96 -33.33
C ASP A 38 34.85 -61.69 -34.04
N THR A 39 34.96 -62.09 -35.30
CA THR A 39 36.13 -61.77 -36.13
C THR A 39 36.30 -60.26 -36.28
N ALA A 40 35.25 -59.53 -36.68
CA ALA A 40 35.29 -58.09 -36.84
C ALA A 40 35.51 -57.33 -35.51
N ALA A 41 34.96 -57.84 -34.40
CA ALA A 41 35.19 -57.28 -33.07
C ALA A 41 36.65 -57.47 -32.61
N ASN A 42 37.26 -58.61 -32.96
CA ASN A 42 38.68 -58.84 -32.71
C ASN A 42 39.57 -57.91 -33.57
N GLU A 43 39.19 -57.64 -34.82
CA GLU A 43 39.86 -56.63 -35.63
C GLU A 43 39.72 -55.23 -35.04
N LEU A 44 38.54 -54.85 -34.56
CA LEU A 44 38.32 -53.58 -33.87
C LEU A 44 39.17 -53.47 -32.59
N ARG A 45 39.28 -54.54 -31.80
CA ARG A 45 40.13 -54.58 -30.60
C ARG A 45 41.57 -54.23 -30.91
N ARG A 46 42.10 -54.66 -32.06
CA ARG A 46 43.49 -54.35 -32.46
C ARG A 46 43.74 -52.85 -32.53
N ARG A 47 42.75 -52.06 -32.96
CA ARG A 47 42.83 -50.58 -33.00
C ARG A 47 43.00 -49.93 -31.63
N PHE A 48 42.65 -50.62 -30.54
CA PHE A 48 42.83 -50.12 -29.17
C PHE A 48 44.09 -50.67 -28.49
N THR A 49 44.57 -51.86 -28.89
CA THR A 49 45.68 -52.54 -28.21
C THR A 49 47.00 -52.48 -28.95
N VAL A 50 46.98 -52.45 -30.29
CA VAL A 50 48.17 -52.51 -31.15
C VAL A 50 48.54 -51.09 -31.59
N LYS A 51 49.58 -50.51 -30.98
CA LYS A 51 50.03 -49.14 -31.28
C LYS A 51 50.51 -48.92 -32.72
N SER A 52 50.93 -49.98 -33.40
CA SER A 52 51.37 -49.94 -34.79
C SER A 52 50.21 -50.07 -35.79
N ASP A 53 48.97 -50.21 -35.31
CA ASP A 53 47.80 -50.25 -36.19
C ASP A 53 47.60 -48.88 -36.87
N LYS A 54 47.29 -48.90 -38.17
CA LYS A 54 47.06 -47.68 -38.95
C LYS A 54 45.88 -46.86 -38.40
N ASP A 55 44.90 -47.55 -37.84
CA ASP A 55 43.69 -46.97 -37.26
C ASP A 55 43.75 -46.97 -35.72
N TYR A 56 44.95 -46.87 -35.14
CA TYR A 56 45.11 -46.82 -33.68
C TYR A 56 44.36 -45.63 -33.06
N VAL A 57 43.49 -45.92 -32.08
CA VAL A 57 42.53 -44.94 -31.57
C VAL A 57 43.17 -43.91 -30.65
N PHE A 58 44.06 -44.32 -29.74
CA PHE A 58 44.54 -43.40 -28.69
C PHE A 58 45.61 -42.44 -29.20
N ARG A 59 45.25 -41.16 -29.36
CA ARG A 59 46.19 -40.08 -29.67
C ARG A 59 46.59 -39.32 -28.41
N PRO A 60 47.85 -38.85 -28.28
CA PRO A 60 48.28 -38.06 -27.12
C PRO A 60 47.44 -36.80 -26.87
N ILE A 61 46.87 -36.21 -27.93
CA ILE A 61 46.01 -35.01 -27.85
C ILE A 61 44.71 -35.23 -27.07
N TYR A 62 44.23 -36.47 -26.97
CA TYR A 62 43.03 -36.80 -26.19
C TYR A 62 43.30 -36.82 -24.69
N HIS A 63 44.57 -37.01 -24.30
CA HIS A 63 44.96 -37.17 -22.92
C HIS A 63 45.05 -35.80 -22.21
N LYS A 64 44.14 -35.54 -21.26
CA LYS A 64 44.08 -34.28 -20.49
C LYS A 64 45.21 -34.10 -19.46
N ARG A 65 46.18 -35.01 -19.42
CA ARG A 65 47.36 -35.00 -18.53
C ARG A 65 47.02 -35.01 -17.03
N ILE A 66 45.91 -35.67 -16.68
CA ILE A 66 45.49 -35.84 -15.30
C ILE A 66 46.01 -37.19 -14.80
N PRO A 67 46.75 -37.23 -13.67
CA PRO A 67 47.17 -38.47 -13.02
C PRO A 67 45.98 -39.35 -12.60
N ALA A 68 46.18 -40.66 -12.51
CA ALA A 68 45.10 -41.62 -12.25
C ALA A 68 44.42 -41.40 -10.88
N ASP A 69 45.17 -40.98 -9.87
CA ASP A 69 44.73 -40.59 -8.53
C ASP A 69 43.92 -39.28 -8.51
N GLY A 70 44.23 -38.36 -9.44
CA GLY A 70 43.51 -37.10 -9.60
C GLY A 70 42.23 -37.19 -10.44
N PHE A 71 42.05 -38.26 -11.21
CA PHE A 71 40.92 -38.41 -12.13
C PHE A 71 39.53 -38.39 -11.44
N PRO A 72 39.31 -39.06 -10.30
CA PRO A 72 38.01 -39.04 -9.62
C PRO A 72 37.58 -37.61 -9.24
N HIS A 73 38.49 -36.83 -8.65
CA HIS A 73 38.24 -35.43 -8.26
C HIS A 73 37.96 -34.54 -9.49
N TYR A 74 38.71 -34.73 -10.58
CA TYR A 74 38.45 -34.02 -11.83
C TYR A 74 37.07 -34.36 -12.40
N ALA A 75 36.70 -35.64 -12.46
CA ALA A 75 35.41 -36.08 -12.95
C ALA A 75 34.25 -35.57 -12.08
N GLU A 76 34.40 -35.58 -10.76
CA GLU A 76 33.43 -35.01 -9.81
C GLU A 76 33.23 -33.52 -10.05
N SER A 77 34.30 -32.76 -10.27
CA SER A 77 34.20 -31.33 -10.55
C SER A 77 33.44 -31.02 -11.85
N ILE A 78 33.60 -31.86 -12.89
CA ILE A 78 32.84 -31.76 -14.13
C ILE A 78 31.38 -32.13 -13.88
N TRP A 79 31.14 -33.22 -13.16
CA TRP A 79 29.80 -33.70 -12.85
C TRP A 79 28.99 -32.68 -12.07
N ALA A 80 29.59 -32.05 -11.06
CA ALA A 80 28.97 -30.97 -10.31
C ALA A 80 28.53 -29.81 -11.22
N LYS A 81 29.38 -29.42 -12.18
CA LYS A 81 29.04 -28.39 -13.16
C LYS A 81 27.88 -28.82 -14.06
N ILE A 82 27.89 -30.06 -14.56
CA ILE A 82 26.81 -30.61 -15.40
C ILE A 82 25.48 -30.59 -14.65
N VAL A 83 25.44 -31.13 -13.42
CA VAL A 83 24.21 -31.22 -12.62
C VAL A 83 23.68 -29.84 -12.22
N SER A 84 24.57 -28.88 -11.95
CA SER A 84 24.17 -27.51 -11.60
C SER A 84 23.77 -26.64 -12.80
N ASN A 85 24.02 -27.10 -14.04
CA ASN A 85 23.81 -26.29 -15.23
C ASN A 85 22.33 -26.27 -15.61
N LYS A 86 21.70 -25.11 -15.44
CA LYS A 86 20.29 -24.88 -15.80
C LYS A 86 20.02 -24.96 -17.30
N ASP A 87 21.03 -24.75 -18.15
CA ASP A 87 20.85 -24.83 -19.60
C ASP A 87 20.67 -26.27 -20.09
N LEU A 88 21.06 -27.26 -19.28
CA LEU A 88 20.82 -28.68 -19.54
C LEU A 88 19.47 -29.16 -19.00
N ASP A 89 18.77 -28.35 -18.21
CA ASP A 89 17.41 -28.63 -17.73
C ASP A 89 16.40 -28.34 -18.85
N LEU A 90 16.46 -29.18 -19.88
CA LEU A 90 15.59 -29.09 -21.04
C LEU A 90 14.20 -29.59 -20.64
N PRO A 91 13.17 -28.71 -20.62
CA PRO A 91 11.82 -29.15 -20.32
C PRO A 91 11.41 -30.18 -21.36
N THR A 92 10.67 -31.19 -20.90
CA THR A 92 10.15 -32.22 -21.80
C THR A 92 9.21 -31.57 -22.83
N GLN A 93 9.05 -32.19 -24.01
CA GLN A 93 8.07 -31.70 -25.01
C GLN A 93 6.66 -31.58 -24.41
N GLN A 94 6.30 -32.48 -23.48
CA GLN A 94 5.03 -32.45 -22.76
C GLN A 94 4.91 -31.22 -21.85
N GLU A 95 5.97 -30.85 -21.14
CA GLU A 95 5.99 -29.65 -20.30
C GLU A 95 5.94 -28.37 -21.12
N LEU A 96 6.67 -28.31 -22.23
CA LEU A 96 6.65 -27.16 -23.13
C LEU A 96 5.25 -26.95 -23.74
N LEU A 97 4.61 -28.03 -24.20
CA LEU A 97 3.23 -27.99 -24.69
C LEU A 97 2.27 -27.56 -23.59
N ALA A 98 2.43 -28.09 -22.36
CA ALA A 98 1.61 -27.71 -21.22
C ALA A 98 1.76 -26.23 -20.88
N GLN A 99 2.97 -25.67 -20.97
CA GLN A 99 3.21 -24.24 -20.72
C GLN A 99 2.44 -23.39 -21.72
N TYR A 100 2.64 -23.65 -23.01
CA TYR A 100 1.95 -22.92 -24.08
C TYR A 100 0.43 -22.99 -23.93
N ARG A 101 -0.13 -24.20 -23.71
CA ARG A 101 -1.59 -24.37 -23.55
C ARG A 101 -2.13 -23.70 -22.30
N CYS A 102 -1.44 -23.81 -21.17
CA CYS A 102 -1.86 -23.12 -19.94
C CYS A 102 -1.79 -21.60 -20.11
N ASP A 103 -0.84 -21.06 -20.89
CA ASP A 103 -0.76 -19.62 -21.18
C ASP A 103 -1.93 -19.14 -22.04
N GLU A 104 -2.30 -19.88 -23.08
CA GLU A 104 -3.47 -19.55 -23.92
C GLU A 104 -4.76 -19.53 -23.10
N ILE A 105 -4.98 -20.56 -22.28
CA ILE A 105 -6.17 -20.66 -21.41
C ILE A 105 -6.19 -19.53 -20.39
N ALA A 106 -5.06 -19.24 -19.75
CA ALA A 106 -4.93 -18.14 -18.80
C ALA A 106 -5.27 -16.81 -19.47
N SER A 107 -4.77 -16.55 -20.69
CA SER A 107 -5.03 -15.31 -21.43
C SER A 107 -6.52 -15.12 -21.72
N VAL A 108 -7.20 -16.16 -22.21
CA VAL A 108 -8.65 -16.11 -22.48
C VAL A 108 -9.44 -15.86 -21.20
N ALA A 109 -9.13 -16.59 -20.12
CA ALA A 109 -9.81 -16.42 -18.84
C ALA A 109 -9.57 -15.01 -18.26
N LEU A 110 -8.35 -14.48 -18.38
CA LEU A 110 -8.00 -13.13 -17.95
C LEU A 110 -8.75 -12.05 -18.74
N GLY A 111 -8.99 -12.27 -20.03
CA GLY A 111 -9.82 -11.39 -20.86
C GLY A 111 -11.23 -11.26 -20.32
N LEU A 112 -11.90 -12.39 -20.08
CA LEU A 112 -13.25 -12.42 -19.49
C LEU A 112 -13.31 -11.76 -18.11
N PHE A 113 -12.32 -12.04 -17.26
CA PHE A 113 -12.18 -11.38 -15.97
C PHE A 113 -12.03 -9.86 -16.11
N THR A 114 -11.20 -9.40 -17.04
CA THR A 114 -10.95 -7.98 -17.29
C THR A 114 -12.22 -7.28 -17.71
N ASP A 115 -12.98 -7.86 -18.64
CA ASP A 115 -14.27 -7.33 -19.10
C ASP A 115 -15.30 -7.26 -17.95
N ALA A 116 -15.30 -8.24 -17.05
CA ALA A 116 -16.21 -8.27 -15.90
C ALA A 116 -15.91 -7.18 -14.86
N VAL A 117 -14.65 -6.79 -14.69
CA VAL A 117 -14.24 -5.80 -13.67
C VAL A 117 -14.04 -4.39 -14.20
N MET A 118 -13.84 -4.23 -15.51
CA MET A 118 -13.64 -2.93 -16.17
C MET A 118 -14.71 -1.88 -15.82
N PRO A 119 -16.02 -2.21 -15.76
CA PRO A 119 -17.07 -1.24 -15.50
C PRO A 119 -16.95 -0.53 -14.15
N TYR A 120 -16.27 -1.14 -13.15
CA TYR A 120 -16.08 -0.53 -11.83
C TYR A 120 -14.99 0.54 -11.81
N ARG A 121 -14.11 0.58 -12.81
CA ARG A 121 -12.97 1.51 -12.85
C ARG A 121 -13.40 2.96 -12.86
N SER A 122 -14.22 3.35 -13.83
CA SER A 122 -14.63 4.74 -14.03
C SER A 122 -15.41 5.33 -12.85
N PRO A 123 -16.40 4.63 -12.25
CA PRO A 123 -17.07 5.10 -11.04
C PRO A 123 -16.12 5.34 -9.86
N ILE A 124 -15.19 4.41 -9.61
CA ILE A 124 -14.24 4.49 -8.49
C ILE A 124 -13.25 5.64 -8.70
N GLU A 125 -12.66 5.76 -9.88
CA GLU A 125 -11.77 6.88 -10.24
C GLU A 125 -12.51 8.22 -10.19
N GLY A 126 -13.80 8.23 -10.53
CA GLY A 126 -14.70 9.38 -10.40
C GLY A 126 -15.11 9.73 -8.97
N GLY A 127 -14.61 9.02 -7.96
CA GLY A 127 -14.87 9.30 -6.54
C GLY A 127 -16.17 8.71 -6.00
N ARG A 128 -16.85 7.83 -6.74
CA ARG A 128 -18.08 7.17 -6.30
C ARG A 128 -17.77 5.90 -5.51
N ILE A 129 -18.64 5.59 -4.56
CA ILE A 129 -18.64 4.32 -3.83
C ILE A 129 -19.54 3.37 -4.62
N VAL A 130 -18.99 2.22 -5.02
CA VAL A 130 -19.76 1.18 -5.72
C VAL A 130 -20.34 0.21 -4.70
N ASP A 131 -21.66 0.15 -4.60
CA ASP A 131 -22.34 -0.80 -3.72
C ASP A 131 -22.18 -2.23 -4.23
N GLY A 132 -21.93 -3.17 -3.31
CA GLY A 132 -21.76 -4.59 -3.66
C GLY A 132 -20.47 -4.92 -4.43
N LEU A 133 -19.49 -4.01 -4.43
CA LEU A 133 -18.19 -4.22 -5.11
C LEU A 133 -17.50 -5.51 -4.62
N GLY A 134 -17.42 -5.74 -3.31
CA GLY A 134 -16.75 -6.90 -2.71
C GLY A 134 -17.25 -8.24 -3.26
N PRO A 135 -18.55 -8.55 -3.14
CA PRO A 135 -19.13 -9.75 -3.75
C PRO A 135 -18.95 -9.82 -5.27
N ALA A 136 -18.99 -8.69 -5.98
CA ALA A 136 -18.81 -8.67 -7.43
C ALA A 136 -17.39 -9.05 -7.86
N ILE A 137 -16.36 -8.44 -7.24
CA ILE A 137 -14.97 -8.75 -7.55
C ILE A 137 -14.55 -10.14 -7.06
N ALA A 138 -15.14 -10.62 -5.96
CA ALA A 138 -14.97 -11.99 -5.48
C ALA A 138 -15.49 -13.00 -6.51
N ARG A 139 -16.71 -12.79 -7.03
CA ARG A 139 -17.28 -13.66 -8.06
C ARG A 139 -16.45 -13.67 -9.34
N ALA A 140 -16.03 -12.49 -9.83
CA ALA A 140 -15.20 -12.41 -11.02
C ALA A 140 -13.86 -13.17 -10.85
N ARG A 141 -13.26 -13.08 -9.66
CA ARG A 141 -12.05 -13.81 -9.30
C ARG A 141 -12.28 -15.32 -9.24
N ASP A 142 -13.36 -15.76 -8.62
CA ASP A 142 -13.67 -17.18 -8.49
C ASP A 142 -14.03 -17.79 -9.85
N GLU A 143 -14.73 -17.05 -10.72
CA GLU A 143 -15.05 -17.47 -12.09
C GLU A 143 -13.82 -17.54 -12.99
N LEU A 144 -12.87 -16.61 -12.84
CA LEU A 144 -11.56 -16.68 -13.50
C LEU A 144 -10.84 -17.99 -13.14
N MET A 145 -10.74 -18.29 -11.84
CA MET A 145 -10.05 -19.49 -11.36
C MET A 145 -10.78 -20.76 -11.78
N ALA A 146 -12.12 -20.78 -11.71
CA ALA A 146 -12.91 -21.92 -12.15
C ALA A 146 -12.77 -22.21 -13.65
N THR A 147 -12.76 -21.17 -14.49
CA THR A 147 -12.55 -21.29 -15.94
C THR A 147 -11.16 -21.85 -16.24
N PHE A 148 -10.13 -21.31 -15.59
CA PHE A 148 -8.76 -21.80 -15.74
C PHE A 148 -8.62 -23.25 -15.27
N ASP A 149 -9.11 -23.58 -14.08
CA ASP A 149 -9.00 -24.91 -13.48
C ASP A 149 -9.73 -25.97 -14.31
N ARG A 150 -10.90 -25.65 -14.88
CA ARG A 150 -11.65 -26.54 -15.77
C ARG A 150 -10.84 -26.94 -17.00
N ASP A 151 -10.18 -25.97 -17.64
CA ASP A 151 -9.58 -26.18 -18.96
C ASP A 151 -8.09 -26.60 -18.87
N ALA A 152 -7.40 -26.20 -17.80
CA ALA A 152 -5.95 -26.38 -17.61
C ALA A 152 -5.53 -27.54 -16.68
N SER A 153 -6.42 -28.04 -15.81
CA SER A 153 -6.06 -29.07 -14.80
C SER A 153 -5.60 -30.41 -15.39
N ARG A 154 -5.93 -30.69 -16.66
CA ARG A 154 -5.50 -31.89 -17.41
C ARG A 154 -4.05 -31.88 -17.89
N TYR A 155 -3.38 -30.72 -17.87
CA TYR A 155 -1.99 -30.61 -18.32
C TYR A 155 -1.00 -30.93 -17.20
N HIS A 156 0.30 -30.83 -17.49
CA HIS A 156 1.36 -31.16 -16.53
C HIS A 156 1.17 -30.45 -15.19
N ALA A 157 1.11 -31.23 -14.09
CA ALA A 157 0.63 -30.76 -12.79
C ALA A 157 1.46 -29.60 -12.23
N LEU A 158 2.79 -29.61 -12.40
CA LEU A 158 3.65 -28.53 -11.93
C LEU A 158 3.44 -27.24 -12.74
N VAL A 159 3.27 -27.36 -14.05
CA VAL A 159 3.01 -26.20 -14.94
C VAL A 159 1.65 -25.59 -14.62
N TYR A 160 0.61 -26.42 -14.48
CA TYR A 160 -0.72 -26.01 -14.07
C TYR A 160 -0.68 -25.26 -12.73
N LYS A 161 -0.11 -25.86 -11.68
CA LYS A 161 -0.04 -25.24 -10.34
C LYS A 161 0.70 -23.90 -10.36
N ARG A 162 1.83 -23.82 -11.08
CA ARG A 162 2.60 -22.58 -11.23
C ARG A 162 1.78 -21.49 -11.93
N LYS A 163 1.17 -21.83 -13.07
CA LYS A 163 0.36 -20.89 -13.85
C LYS A 163 -0.89 -20.44 -13.09
N ARG A 164 -1.55 -21.34 -12.37
CA ARG A 164 -2.67 -21.05 -11.49
C ARG A 164 -2.31 -19.99 -10.44
N ALA A 165 -1.14 -20.13 -9.79
CA ALA A 165 -0.66 -19.17 -8.80
C ALA A 165 -0.25 -17.82 -9.42
N GLU A 166 0.31 -17.82 -10.62
CA GLU A 166 0.57 -16.58 -11.39
C GLU A 166 -0.74 -15.86 -11.74
N LEU A 167 -1.75 -16.60 -12.22
CA LEU A 167 -3.05 -16.07 -12.59
C LEU A 167 -3.76 -15.44 -11.38
N MET A 168 -3.76 -16.16 -10.25
CA MET A 168 -4.32 -15.68 -8.98
C MET A 168 -3.67 -14.37 -8.53
N ARG A 169 -2.34 -14.28 -8.61
CA ARG A 169 -1.60 -13.05 -8.25
C ARG A 169 -1.94 -11.91 -9.20
N ALA A 170 -2.00 -12.15 -10.51
CA ALA A 170 -2.36 -11.14 -11.49
C ALA A 170 -3.77 -10.56 -11.22
N ALA A 171 -4.74 -11.43 -10.98
CA ALA A 171 -6.11 -11.03 -10.63
C ALA A 171 -6.15 -10.19 -9.34
N ASN A 172 -5.49 -10.66 -8.28
CA ASN A 172 -5.42 -9.93 -7.02
C ASN A 172 -4.75 -8.56 -7.18
N THR A 173 -3.68 -8.44 -7.96
CA THR A 173 -3.05 -7.14 -8.24
C THR A 173 -4.02 -6.17 -8.91
N THR A 174 -4.77 -6.62 -9.92
CA THR A 174 -5.78 -5.79 -10.57
C THR A 174 -6.89 -5.39 -9.61
N LEU A 175 -7.45 -6.33 -8.85
CA LEU A 175 -8.53 -6.05 -7.92
C LEU A 175 -8.12 -5.14 -6.74
N ALA A 176 -6.85 -5.20 -6.33
CA ALA A 176 -6.31 -4.34 -5.28
C ALA A 176 -6.43 -2.85 -5.66
N THR A 177 -6.32 -2.51 -6.95
CA THR A 177 -6.49 -1.12 -7.41
C THR A 177 -7.92 -0.62 -7.17
N PHE A 178 -8.93 -1.45 -7.41
CA PHE A 178 -10.33 -1.11 -7.14
C PHE A 178 -10.60 -1.04 -5.62
N TYR A 179 -10.06 -1.97 -4.86
CA TYR A 179 -10.15 -1.99 -3.40
C TYR A 179 -9.60 -0.70 -2.76
N LEU A 180 -8.37 -0.31 -3.11
CA LEU A 180 -7.75 0.91 -2.61
C LEU A 180 -8.51 2.17 -3.04
N GLY A 181 -8.98 2.22 -4.29
CA GLY A 181 -9.81 3.33 -4.77
C GLY A 181 -11.12 3.46 -4.01
N GLN A 182 -11.80 2.33 -3.76
CA GLN A 182 -13.03 2.28 -2.97
C GLN A 182 -12.79 2.74 -1.52
N LEU A 183 -11.72 2.27 -0.86
CA LEU A 183 -11.35 2.70 0.49
C LEU A 183 -11.12 4.21 0.57
N LYS A 184 -10.41 4.78 -0.41
CA LYS A 184 -10.20 6.24 -0.50
C LYS A 184 -11.52 6.99 -0.58
N ASN A 185 -12.48 6.50 -1.37
CA ASN A 185 -13.79 7.13 -1.52
C ASN A 185 -14.64 6.99 -0.24
N LEU A 186 -14.57 5.82 0.42
CA LEU A 186 -15.19 5.58 1.73
C LEU A 186 -14.64 6.53 2.80
N GLY A 187 -13.32 6.73 2.86
CA GLY A 187 -12.70 7.67 3.80
C GLY A 187 -13.20 9.10 3.61
N LYS A 188 -13.23 9.58 2.37
CA LYS A 188 -13.80 10.92 2.04
C LYS A 188 -15.26 11.05 2.45
N LYS A 189 -16.07 10.02 2.22
CA LYS A 189 -17.49 10.00 2.60
C LYS A 189 -17.64 10.02 4.12
N ALA A 190 -16.89 9.19 4.84
CA ALA A 190 -16.89 9.16 6.30
C ALA A 190 -16.48 10.51 6.91
N LEU A 191 -15.47 11.18 6.35
CA LEU A 191 -15.02 12.51 6.80
C LEU A 191 -16.08 13.60 6.54
N SER A 192 -16.76 13.53 5.39
CA SER A 192 -17.87 14.43 5.05
C SER A 192 -19.05 14.26 6.01
N ASP A 193 -19.43 13.00 6.27
CA ASP A 193 -20.52 12.67 7.19
C ASP A 193 -20.17 13.05 8.63
N PHE A 194 -18.92 12.83 9.07
CA PHE A 194 -18.40 13.35 10.34
C PHE A 194 -18.55 14.87 10.45
N SER A 195 -18.12 15.60 9.41
CA SER A 195 -18.19 17.07 9.39
C SER A 195 -19.63 17.58 9.45
N LYS A 196 -20.55 16.89 8.77
CA LYS A 196 -21.98 17.20 8.77
C LYS A 196 -22.62 16.93 10.14
N ASP A 197 -22.45 15.73 10.67
CA ASP A 197 -22.98 15.32 11.98
C ASP A 197 -22.45 16.21 13.11
N LEU A 198 -21.16 16.56 13.08
CA LEU A 198 -20.58 17.50 14.04
C LEU A 198 -21.23 18.88 13.95
N ASN A 199 -21.46 19.43 12.76
CA ASN A 199 -22.09 20.74 12.59
C ASN A 199 -23.55 20.74 13.06
N GLU A 200 -24.31 19.69 12.76
CA GLU A 200 -25.71 19.54 13.19
C GLU A 200 -25.80 19.50 14.73
N ARG A 201 -24.98 18.67 15.39
CA ARG A 201 -24.91 18.61 16.86
C ARG A 201 -24.51 19.93 17.50
N LEU A 202 -23.59 20.67 16.88
CA LEU A 202 -23.17 21.98 17.38
C LEU A 202 -24.28 23.03 17.25
N ASN A 203 -25.06 23.01 16.16
CA ASN A 203 -26.17 23.94 15.97
C ASN A 203 -27.34 23.64 16.92
N ASP A 204 -27.67 22.37 17.15
CA ASP A 204 -28.73 21.96 18.09
C ASP A 204 -28.42 22.39 19.53
N THR A 205 -27.14 22.42 19.89
CA THR A 205 -26.66 22.90 21.20
C THR A 205 -26.87 24.41 21.38
N ILE A 206 -26.93 25.19 20.29
CA ILE A 206 -27.15 26.64 20.32
C ILE A 206 -28.66 26.97 20.37
N GLY A 207 -29.51 26.11 19.80
CA GLY A 207 -30.97 26.29 19.75
C GLY A 207 -31.70 25.98 21.07
N SER A 208 -31.15 25.11 21.92
CA SER A 208 -31.73 24.78 23.23
C SER A 208 -31.09 25.62 24.33
N LEU A 209 -31.76 26.70 24.70
CA LEU A 209 -31.45 27.51 25.88
C LEU A 209 -31.57 26.62 27.14
N GLY A 210 -30.46 26.02 27.59
CA GLY A 210 -30.32 25.54 28.97
C GLY A 210 -30.26 24.04 29.23
N SER A 211 -30.13 23.16 28.24
CA SER A 211 -29.94 21.72 28.53
C SER A 211 -28.49 21.25 28.39
N LEU A 212 -28.06 20.51 29.41
CA LEU A 212 -26.80 19.79 29.59
C LEU A 212 -26.54 18.72 28.52
N ASN A 213 -26.47 19.08 27.24
CA ASN A 213 -26.25 18.12 26.17
C ASN A 213 -24.86 18.31 25.56
N GLY A 214 -23.92 17.47 26.01
CA GLY A 214 -22.65 17.21 25.35
C GLY A 214 -21.62 18.33 25.41
N SER A 215 -20.48 18.09 26.07
CA SER A 215 -19.27 18.88 25.78
C SER A 215 -18.92 18.73 24.28
N PHE A 216 -18.27 19.73 23.66
CA PHE A 216 -17.75 19.61 22.27
C PHE A 216 -16.98 18.30 22.06
N LEU A 217 -16.26 17.87 23.11
CA LEU A 217 -15.52 16.62 23.15
C LEU A 217 -16.43 15.37 23.01
N GLU A 218 -17.59 15.36 23.65
CA GLU A 218 -18.57 14.26 23.52
C GLU A 218 -19.16 14.20 22.10
N HIS A 219 -19.53 15.36 21.53
CA HIS A 219 -20.01 15.41 20.14
C HIS A 219 -18.96 14.91 19.15
N VAL A 220 -17.70 15.32 19.31
CA VAL A 220 -16.59 14.83 18.48
C VAL A 220 -16.39 13.32 18.68
N LYS A 221 -16.43 12.81 19.92
CA LYS A 221 -16.28 11.38 20.19
C LYS A 221 -17.38 10.55 19.52
N CYS A 222 -18.65 10.91 19.69
CA CYS A 222 -19.77 10.20 19.09
C CYS A 222 -19.70 10.24 17.55
N ALA A 223 -19.45 11.41 16.96
CA ALA A 223 -19.32 11.55 15.51
C ALA A 223 -18.13 10.73 14.96
N ARG A 224 -17.00 10.72 15.69
CA ARG A 224 -15.81 9.93 15.37
C ARG A 224 -16.12 8.43 15.36
N GLU A 225 -16.78 7.92 16.40
CA GLU A 225 -17.15 6.51 16.50
C GLU A 225 -18.09 6.07 15.37
N LEU A 226 -19.07 6.91 15.01
CA LEU A 226 -20.00 6.61 13.91
C LEU A 226 -19.27 6.55 12.56
N ALA A 227 -18.41 7.53 12.28
CA ALA A 227 -17.61 7.56 11.04
C ALA A 227 -16.68 6.34 10.94
N GLY A 228 -16.02 5.96 12.03
CA GLY A 228 -15.17 4.77 12.07
C GLY A 228 -15.94 3.46 11.87
N LYS A 229 -17.08 3.29 12.55
CA LYS A 229 -17.94 2.11 12.38
C LYS A 229 -18.41 1.96 10.94
N TYR A 230 -18.84 3.06 10.32
CA TYR A 230 -19.22 3.07 8.91
C TYR A 230 -18.06 2.63 8.00
N PHE A 231 -16.88 3.23 8.18
CA PHE A 231 -15.71 2.89 7.37
C PHE A 231 -15.30 1.43 7.53
N ILE A 232 -15.18 0.94 8.77
CA ILE A 232 -14.75 -0.45 9.05
C ILE A 232 -15.72 -1.45 8.42
N LEU A 233 -17.03 -1.27 8.63
CA LEU A 233 -18.04 -2.18 8.09
C LEU A 233 -17.99 -2.25 6.55
N GLN A 234 -17.81 -1.11 5.89
CA GLN A 234 -17.72 -1.06 4.43
C GLN A 234 -16.37 -1.59 3.91
N ALA A 235 -15.27 -1.35 4.64
CA ALA A 235 -13.95 -1.85 4.30
C ALA A 235 -13.85 -3.38 4.43
N GLU A 236 -14.45 -3.95 5.48
CA GLU A 236 -14.54 -5.40 5.67
C GLU A 236 -15.38 -6.06 4.58
N ALA A 237 -16.48 -5.42 4.15
CA ALA A 237 -17.37 -5.95 3.11
C ALA A 237 -16.72 -6.07 1.72
N ILE A 238 -15.66 -5.28 1.45
CA ILE A 238 -14.92 -5.32 0.19
C ILE A 238 -13.61 -6.13 0.28
N CYS A 239 -13.21 -6.54 1.48
CA CYS A 239 -12.00 -7.32 1.68
C CYS A 239 -12.20 -8.76 1.17
N LEU A 240 -11.26 -9.23 0.36
CA LEU A 240 -11.31 -10.58 -0.19
C LEU A 240 -10.67 -11.59 0.76
N ARG A 241 -11.25 -12.79 0.82
CA ARG A 241 -10.63 -13.93 1.48
C ARG A 241 -9.35 -14.34 0.75
N ASP A 242 -8.37 -14.83 1.51
CA ASP A 242 -7.08 -15.33 1.01
C ASP A 242 -6.20 -14.26 0.34
N THR A 243 -6.35 -13.00 0.74
CA THR A 243 -5.43 -11.91 0.38
C THR A 243 -4.77 -11.30 1.62
N GLU A 244 -3.64 -10.64 1.42
CA GLU A 244 -2.95 -9.87 2.47
C GLU A 244 -3.51 -8.44 2.59
N TRP A 245 -4.70 -8.18 2.04
CA TRP A 245 -5.26 -6.84 2.01
C TRP A 245 -5.67 -6.39 3.40
N SER A 246 -5.29 -5.16 3.72
CA SER A 246 -5.63 -4.50 4.98
C SER A 246 -6.18 -3.11 4.69
N TYR A 247 -7.06 -2.63 5.57
CA TYR A 247 -7.56 -1.26 5.57
C TYR A 247 -6.96 -0.43 6.72
N ALA A 248 -6.00 -1.00 7.48
CA ALA A 248 -5.46 -0.37 8.67
C ALA A 248 -4.79 0.98 8.38
N GLU A 249 -4.07 1.10 7.26
CA GLU A 249 -3.42 2.34 6.84
C GLU A 249 -4.45 3.42 6.51
N GLN A 250 -5.48 3.09 5.70
CA GLN A 250 -6.54 4.03 5.33
C GLN A 250 -7.41 4.41 6.52
N LEU A 251 -7.59 3.50 7.49
CA LEU A 251 -8.28 3.79 8.75
C LEU A 251 -7.44 4.75 9.61
N SER A 252 -6.13 4.56 9.70
CA SER A 252 -5.22 5.48 10.40
C SER A 252 -5.28 6.88 9.78
N GLN A 253 -5.22 6.96 8.45
CA GLN A 253 -5.34 8.23 7.73
C GLN A 253 -6.69 8.91 7.98
N LEU A 254 -7.80 8.17 7.96
CA LEU A 254 -9.12 8.71 8.31
C LEU A 254 -9.14 9.28 9.73
N TRP A 255 -8.47 8.64 10.69
CA TRP A 255 -8.39 9.14 12.05
C TRP A 255 -7.61 10.44 12.17
N GLU A 256 -6.48 10.55 11.48
CA GLU A 256 -5.69 11.77 11.41
C GLU A 256 -6.51 12.92 10.80
N GLU A 257 -7.18 12.67 9.67
CA GLU A 257 -8.04 13.66 8.99
C GLU A 257 -9.21 14.10 9.89
N ILE A 258 -9.84 13.18 10.63
CA ILE A 258 -10.90 13.51 11.60
C ILE A 258 -10.34 14.39 12.73
N ASP A 259 -9.15 14.08 13.26
CA ASP A 259 -8.52 14.83 14.34
C ASP A 259 -8.12 16.25 13.89
N GLU A 260 -7.66 16.41 12.65
CA GLU A 260 -7.41 17.71 12.03
C GLU A 260 -8.69 18.54 11.90
N VAL A 261 -9.76 17.95 11.37
CA VAL A 261 -11.07 18.61 11.24
C VAL A 261 -11.61 19.00 12.62
N ALA A 262 -11.52 18.11 13.60
CA ALA A 262 -11.97 18.38 14.97
C ALA A 262 -11.17 19.52 15.62
N THR A 263 -9.85 19.56 15.43
CA THR A 263 -8.96 20.61 15.95
C THR A 263 -9.26 21.96 15.31
N ARG A 264 -9.46 21.99 13.99
CA ARG A 264 -9.83 23.21 13.26
C ARG A 264 -11.20 23.73 13.72
N ARG A 265 -12.21 22.86 13.79
CA ARG A 265 -13.56 23.22 14.27
C ARG A 265 -13.52 23.73 15.71
N ARG A 266 -12.71 23.12 16.58
CA ARG A 266 -12.48 23.61 17.94
C ARG A 266 -11.97 25.05 17.91
N GLY A 267 -10.95 25.35 17.10
CA GLY A 267 -10.40 26.71 16.97
C GLY A 267 -11.40 27.74 16.45
N GLU A 268 -12.24 27.37 15.48
CA GLU A 268 -13.32 28.21 14.94
C GLU A 268 -14.36 28.53 16.03
N GLU A 269 -14.83 27.52 16.77
CA GLU A 269 -15.83 27.71 17.84
C GLU A 269 -15.29 28.50 19.03
N VAL A 270 -14.03 28.24 19.41
CA VAL A 270 -13.28 29.05 20.39
C VAL A 270 -13.27 30.52 19.98
N SER A 271 -12.95 30.80 18.71
CA SER A 271 -12.87 32.17 18.20
C SER A 271 -14.24 32.86 18.19
N LYS A 272 -15.30 32.15 17.77
CA LYS A 272 -16.69 32.65 17.84
C LYS A 272 -17.12 32.97 19.27
N MET A 273 -16.76 32.09 20.22
CA MET A 273 -17.08 32.28 21.62
C MET A 273 -16.36 33.51 22.21
N VAL A 274 -15.07 33.68 21.94
CA VAL A 274 -14.30 34.87 22.36
C VAL A 274 -14.93 36.13 21.78
N ALA A 275 -15.24 36.17 20.48
CA ALA A 275 -15.87 37.33 19.84
C ALA A 275 -17.29 37.64 20.40
N SER A 276 -18.04 36.62 20.83
CA SER A 276 -19.34 36.82 21.50
C SER A 276 -19.16 37.39 22.91
N LEU A 277 -18.16 36.92 23.66
CA LEU A 277 -17.82 37.43 24.98
C LEU A 277 -17.30 38.87 24.91
N GLU A 278 -16.43 39.20 23.95
CA GLU A 278 -15.94 40.56 23.71
C GLU A 278 -17.10 41.52 23.41
N ARG A 279 -18.04 41.14 22.53
CA ARG A 279 -19.25 41.95 22.26
C ARG A 279 -20.11 42.15 23.51
N THR A 280 -20.29 41.11 24.32
CA THR A 280 -21.05 41.21 25.57
C THR A 280 -20.34 42.11 26.57
N PHE A 281 -19.03 41.98 26.71
CA PHE A 281 -18.20 42.79 27.60
C PHE A 281 -18.23 44.28 27.22
N ILE A 282 -18.13 44.59 25.91
CA ILE A 282 -18.25 45.97 25.41
C ILE A 282 -19.62 46.54 25.77
N ARG A 283 -20.70 45.79 25.54
CA ARG A 283 -22.07 46.21 25.91
C ARG A 283 -22.23 46.45 27.41
N ASP A 284 -21.70 45.55 28.22
CA ASP A 284 -21.79 45.61 29.69
C ASP A 284 -21.03 46.82 30.28
N ILE A 285 -20.04 47.38 29.55
CA ILE A 285 -19.29 48.58 29.95
C ILE A 285 -19.83 49.87 29.33
N SER A 286 -20.33 49.82 28.09
CA SER A 286 -20.76 51.03 27.36
C SER A 286 -21.90 51.76 28.06
N GLU A 287 -22.87 51.03 28.61
CA GLU A 287 -24.05 51.62 29.25
C GLU A 287 -23.71 52.29 30.61
N PRO A 288 -22.99 51.63 31.54
CA PRO A 288 -22.49 52.29 32.75
C PRO A 288 -21.55 53.47 32.46
N LEU A 289 -20.67 53.33 31.47
CA LEU A 289 -19.72 54.38 31.10
C LEU A 289 -20.44 55.65 30.63
N SER A 290 -21.41 55.52 29.72
CA SER A 290 -22.23 56.66 29.27
C SER A 290 -22.99 57.32 30.41
N LYS A 291 -23.51 56.53 31.36
CA LYS A 291 -24.19 57.06 32.54
C LYS A 291 -23.26 57.90 33.43
N HIS A 292 -22.07 57.39 33.76
CA HIS A 292 -21.10 58.13 34.59
C HIS A 292 -20.54 59.37 33.88
N LEU A 293 -20.41 59.34 32.55
CA LEU A 293 -19.95 60.50 31.76
C LEU A 293 -20.99 61.62 31.72
N ASN A 294 -22.29 61.30 31.78
CA ASN A 294 -23.37 62.29 31.82
C ASN A 294 -23.58 62.91 33.21
N GLU A 295 -23.08 62.29 34.28
CA GLU A 295 -23.18 62.76 35.68
C GLU A 295 -21.79 62.95 36.32
N PRO A 296 -21.02 63.97 35.90
CA PRO A 296 -19.65 64.15 36.37
C PRO A 296 -19.58 64.44 37.88
N SER A 297 -18.83 63.60 38.59
CA SER A 297 -18.56 63.71 40.03
C SER A 297 -17.07 63.48 40.32
N SER A 298 -16.58 63.92 41.48
CA SER A 298 -15.19 63.69 41.90
C SER A 298 -14.83 62.19 42.02
N THR A 299 -15.84 61.33 42.16
CA THR A 299 -15.71 59.86 42.24
C THR A 299 -16.00 59.13 40.94
N MET A 300 -16.27 59.84 39.83
CA MET A 300 -16.66 59.25 38.54
C MET A 300 -15.68 58.16 38.08
N TRP A 301 -14.39 58.47 38.03
CA TRP A 301 -13.36 57.52 37.58
C TRP A 301 -13.22 56.30 38.48
N ALA A 302 -13.45 56.45 39.79
CA ALA A 302 -13.43 55.32 40.72
C ALA A 302 -14.58 54.33 40.41
N ARG A 303 -15.78 54.86 40.14
CA ARG A 303 -16.97 54.06 39.75
C ARG A 303 -16.79 53.39 38.38
N VAL A 304 -16.22 54.10 37.40
CA VAL A 304 -15.90 53.53 36.08
C VAL A 304 -14.91 52.36 36.19
N ILE A 305 -13.88 52.48 37.02
CA ILE A 305 -12.90 51.41 37.25
C ILE A 305 -13.56 50.20 37.95
N GLU A 306 -14.48 50.44 38.88
CA GLU A 306 -15.21 49.38 39.59
C GLU A 306 -16.15 48.61 38.64
N ASP A 307 -16.92 49.31 37.81
CA ASP A 307 -17.78 48.69 36.80
C ASP A 307 -16.98 47.90 35.76
N TYR A 308 -15.83 48.43 35.33
CA TYR A 308 -14.91 47.71 34.45
C TYR A 308 -14.39 46.42 35.09
N LYS A 309 -13.93 46.47 36.35
CA LYS A 309 -13.46 45.28 37.08
C LYS A 309 -14.58 44.25 37.23
N ALA A 310 -15.78 44.69 37.59
CA ALA A 310 -16.94 43.81 37.73
C ALA A 310 -17.33 43.15 36.39
N ALA A 311 -17.34 43.90 35.29
CA ALA A 311 -17.57 43.37 33.95
C ALA A 311 -16.48 42.37 33.53
N TYR A 312 -15.22 42.67 33.88
CA TYR A 312 -14.08 41.81 33.58
C TYR A 312 -14.16 40.49 34.35
N ASP A 313 -14.47 40.52 35.64
CA ASP A 313 -14.61 39.31 36.45
C ASP A 313 -15.79 38.44 36.00
N ARG A 314 -16.92 39.05 35.61
CA ARG A 314 -18.05 38.33 34.99
C ARG A 314 -17.67 37.65 33.68
N ALA A 315 -16.93 38.33 32.80
CA ALA A 315 -16.47 37.77 31.53
C ALA A 315 -15.46 36.64 31.75
N LYS A 316 -14.53 36.81 32.68
CA LYS A 316 -13.54 35.80 33.10
C LYS A 316 -14.21 34.56 33.67
N GLU A 317 -15.21 34.71 34.53
CA GLU A 317 -15.92 33.58 35.13
C GLU A 317 -16.71 32.79 34.06
N LYS A 318 -17.40 33.49 33.14
CA LYS A 318 -18.08 32.84 32.00
C LYS A 318 -17.09 32.04 31.13
N LEU A 319 -15.90 32.59 30.86
CA LEU A 319 -14.85 31.92 30.10
C LEU A 319 -14.35 30.67 30.84
N ILE A 320 -14.06 30.77 32.14
CA ILE A 320 -13.58 29.64 32.96
C ILE A 320 -14.64 28.54 33.05
N ARG A 321 -15.92 28.88 33.24
CA ARG A 321 -17.02 27.90 33.27
C ARG A 321 -17.13 27.12 31.96
N ARG A 322 -17.00 27.81 30.81
CA ARG A 322 -17.01 27.16 29.49
C ARG A 322 -15.73 26.36 29.21
N ALA A 323 -14.57 26.82 29.68
CA ALA A 323 -13.33 26.05 29.57
C ALA A 323 -13.41 24.72 30.34
N LYS A 324 -14.04 24.74 31.52
CA LYS A 324 -14.23 23.53 32.35
C LYS A 324 -15.25 22.54 31.75
N SER A 325 -16.18 22.98 30.91
CA SER A 325 -17.18 22.10 30.27
C SER A 325 -16.64 21.36 29.03
N GLY A 326 -15.36 20.97 29.02
CA GLY A 326 -14.74 20.15 27.97
C GLY A 326 -14.11 20.91 26.80
N TRP A 327 -14.04 22.24 26.89
CA TRP A 327 -13.29 23.08 25.94
C TRP A 327 -11.91 23.36 26.54
N CYS A 328 -10.93 22.48 26.35
CA CYS A 328 -9.58 22.73 26.84
C CYS A 328 -8.99 23.95 26.12
N PHE A 329 -8.94 25.10 26.81
CA PHE A 329 -8.24 26.31 26.37
C PHE A 329 -6.85 26.36 27.02
N ASP A 330 -5.88 26.92 26.31
CA ASP A 330 -4.87 27.71 27.03
C ASP A 330 -5.53 29.03 27.46
N VAL A 331 -6.12 29.00 28.66
CA VAL A 331 -6.85 30.13 29.27
C VAL A 331 -5.98 31.39 29.29
N LYS A 332 -4.65 31.27 29.36
CA LYS A 332 -3.74 32.41 29.36
C LYS A 332 -3.82 33.19 28.05
N THR A 333 -3.81 32.51 26.90
CA THR A 333 -3.78 33.16 25.57
C THR A 333 -5.08 33.89 25.25
N SER A 334 -6.23 33.32 25.64
CA SER A 334 -7.54 33.96 25.44
C SER A 334 -7.78 35.15 26.37
N VAL A 335 -7.34 35.05 27.65
CA VAL A 335 -7.42 36.17 28.59
C VAL A 335 -6.46 37.29 28.20
N ILE A 336 -5.26 36.97 27.70
CA ILE A 336 -4.30 37.93 27.15
C ILE A 336 -4.87 38.62 25.92
N ARG A 337 -5.53 37.89 25.00
CA ARG A 337 -6.15 38.46 23.80
C ARG A 337 -7.30 39.40 24.13
N CYS A 338 -8.22 39.02 25.03
CA CYS A 338 -9.27 39.92 25.50
C CYS A 338 -8.69 41.17 26.19
N ARG A 339 -7.62 41.01 26.98
CA ARG A 339 -6.92 42.12 27.66
C ARG A 339 -6.20 43.03 26.67
N TRP A 340 -5.63 42.49 25.60
CA TRP A 340 -4.99 43.24 24.51
C TRP A 340 -6.02 44.00 23.67
N SER A 341 -7.13 43.36 23.28
CA SER A 341 -8.24 44.01 22.56
C SER A 341 -8.82 45.20 23.35
N SER A 342 -9.00 45.05 24.68
CA SER A 342 -9.52 46.13 25.53
C SER A 342 -8.57 47.31 25.71
N CYS A 343 -7.26 47.11 25.54
CA CYS A 343 -6.23 48.15 25.72
C CYS A 343 -5.88 48.93 24.44
N GLN A 344 -6.52 48.66 23.29
CA GLN A 344 -6.22 49.34 22.02
C GLN A 344 -6.84 50.75 21.85
N LEU A 345 -7.29 51.39 22.94
CA LEU A 345 -7.68 52.80 22.93
C LEU A 345 -6.46 53.68 23.28
N GLY A 346 -5.76 54.19 22.26
CA GLY A 346 -4.77 55.29 22.39
C GLY A 346 -3.33 54.97 21.93
N PRO A 347 -2.69 55.76 21.04
CA PRO A 347 -1.36 55.45 20.48
C PRO A 347 -0.16 55.63 21.43
N SER A 348 -0.34 56.11 22.66
CA SER A 348 0.77 56.68 23.46
C SER A 348 1.53 55.69 24.35
N ASP A 349 1.00 54.49 24.63
CA ASP A 349 1.62 53.54 25.58
C ASP A 349 2.44 52.41 24.93
N ARG A 350 2.81 52.55 23.65
CA ARG A 350 3.60 51.51 22.94
C ARG A 350 5.03 51.34 23.44
N LYS A 351 5.59 52.29 24.21
CA LYS A 351 7.02 52.27 24.59
C LYS A 351 7.35 51.62 25.94
N LEU A 352 6.37 51.34 26.81
CA LEU A 352 6.65 50.76 28.13
C LEU A 352 6.51 49.23 28.23
N ALA A 353 5.85 48.56 27.28
CA ALA A 353 5.58 47.12 27.38
C ALA A 353 6.71 46.21 26.86
N PHE A 354 7.62 46.72 26.02
CA PHE A 354 8.70 45.92 25.44
C PHE A 354 9.97 45.82 26.30
N SER A 355 10.09 46.59 27.40
CA SER A 355 11.31 46.61 28.21
C SER A 355 11.32 45.62 29.39
N ARG A 356 10.25 44.86 29.63
CA ARG A 356 10.14 43.98 30.82
C ARG A 356 9.93 42.48 30.58
N PHE A 357 10.04 41.99 29.35
CA PHE A 357 10.00 40.55 29.04
C PHE A 357 11.26 40.06 28.31
N ARG A 358 12.42 40.43 28.84
CA ARG A 358 13.67 39.68 28.69
C ARG A 358 14.10 39.31 30.11
N CYS A 359 13.94 38.05 30.47
CA CYS A 359 14.26 37.35 31.73
C CYS A 359 13.03 36.75 32.42
N LEU A 360 12.60 35.59 31.92
CA LEU A 360 12.38 34.34 32.63
C LEU A 360 11.68 33.35 31.69
#